data_AF-A0A838SBB1-F1
#
_entry.id   AF-A0A838SBB1-F1
#
_cell.length_a   1.000
_cell.length_b   1.000
_cell.length_c   1.000
_cell.angle_alpha   90.00
_cell.angle_beta   90.00
_cell.angle_gamma   90.00
#
_symmetry.space_group_name_H-M   'P 1'
#
loop_
_entity.id
_entity.type
_entity.pdbx_description
1 polymer ?
#
loop_
_entity_poly.entity_id
_entity_poly.type
_entity_poly.pdbx_seq_one_letter_code
_entity_poly.pdbx_strand_id
1 'polypeptide(L)'
;MFELMGLRRDGREFPLELSLGYWHKHGEIFFTGIVRDVTARKATEQALHRREQELEQSQEELRALGAQLISAQEDERRRLSRELHDDMNQRLAVVALEIQSIQSTLPESDPMQKTLQHLNDQVSSLSDNVRHLAYQLHPSILDDLGLVVALQSSIKDFSQWENIPVTFQPRDVPRILPQDIALCVYRVTQECLKCGEACGGVSGVCGSDGTGDRPPARHYG
;
A
#
# COMPACT_ATOMS: atom_id res chain seq x y z
N MET A 1 50.28 -15.17 -5.03
CA MET A 1 49.40 -15.74 -6.06
C MET A 1 49.11 -14.61 -7.03
N PHE A 2 49.38 -14.81 -8.32
CA PHE A 2 49.28 -13.79 -9.35
C PHE A 2 48.31 -14.27 -10.43
N GLU A 3 47.30 -13.47 -10.77
CA GLU A 3 46.50 -13.72 -11.97
C GLU A 3 47.18 -13.09 -13.18
N LEU A 4 47.36 -13.88 -14.23
CA LEU A 4 48.08 -13.50 -15.44
C LEU A 4 47.35 -14.06 -16.67
N MET A 5 47.67 -13.53 -17.85
CA MET A 5 47.26 -14.12 -19.12
C MET A 5 48.41 -14.99 -19.65
N GLY A 6 48.14 -16.28 -19.87
CA GLY A 6 49.06 -17.20 -20.52
C GLY A 6 48.74 -17.38 -22.00
N LEU A 7 49.75 -17.74 -22.79
CA LEU A 7 49.60 -18.09 -24.19
C LEU A 7 49.80 -19.60 -24.37
N ARG A 8 48.80 -20.28 -24.94
CA ARG A 8 48.90 -21.69 -25.31
C ARG A 8 49.78 -21.84 -26.55
N ARG A 9 50.31 -23.04 -26.78
CA ARG A 9 51.15 -23.35 -27.97
C ARG A 9 50.42 -23.11 -29.30
N ASP A 10 49.09 -23.21 -29.30
CA ASP A 10 48.23 -22.93 -30.46
C ASP A 10 47.95 -21.42 -30.67
N GLY A 11 48.55 -20.55 -29.85
CA GLY A 11 48.39 -19.09 -29.92
C GLY A 11 47.17 -18.55 -29.17
N ARG A 12 46.37 -19.38 -28.48
CA ARG A 12 45.21 -18.90 -27.72
C ARG A 12 45.63 -18.39 -26.34
N GLU A 13 45.10 -17.23 -25.97
CA GLU A 13 45.26 -16.70 -24.62
C GLU A 13 44.31 -17.39 -23.64
N PHE A 14 44.75 -17.60 -22.40
CA PHE A 14 43.91 -18.11 -21.31
C PHE A 14 44.31 -17.50 -19.97
N PRO A 15 43.34 -17.20 -19.09
CA PRO A 15 43.65 -16.73 -17.75
C PRO A 15 44.26 -17.86 -16.92
N LEU A 16 45.37 -17.57 -16.24
CA LEU A 16 46.01 -18.49 -15.32
C LEU A 16 46.29 -17.83 -13.97
N GLU A 17 46.32 -18.66 -12.94
CA GLU A 17 46.73 -18.30 -11.59
C GLU A 17 48.10 -18.95 -11.32
N LEU A 18 49.11 -18.12 -11.07
CA LEU A 18 50.48 -18.53 -10.79
C LEU A 18 50.77 -18.39 -9.28
N SER A 19 51.20 -19.50 -8.67
CA SER A 19 51.74 -19.51 -7.31
C SER A 19 53.21 -19.89 -7.35
N LEU A 20 54.08 -19.01 -6.87
CA LEU A 20 55.52 -19.24 -6.79
C LEU A 20 55.91 -19.45 -5.33
N GLY A 21 56.66 -20.51 -5.06
CA GLY A 21 57.35 -20.76 -3.80
C GLY A 21 58.83 -21.02 -4.07
N TYR A 22 59.66 -20.95 -3.04
CA TYR A 22 61.06 -21.35 -3.12
C TYR A 22 61.41 -22.25 -1.94
N TRP A 23 62.44 -23.07 -2.11
CA TRP A 23 62.93 -23.98 -1.08
C TRP A 23 64.43 -24.20 -1.26
N HIS A 24 65.09 -24.60 -0.18
CA HIS A 24 66.54 -24.81 -0.15
C HIS A 24 66.90 -26.29 -0.11
N LYS A 25 67.94 -26.69 -0.84
CA LYS A 25 68.54 -28.03 -0.74
C LYS A 25 70.03 -27.97 -1.08
N HIS A 26 70.87 -28.49 -0.19
CA HIS A 26 72.35 -28.50 -0.31
C HIS A 26 72.99 -27.12 -0.61
N GLY A 27 72.44 -26.03 -0.07
CA GLY A 27 72.96 -24.67 -0.28
C GLY A 27 72.48 -23.98 -1.57
N GLU A 28 71.68 -24.66 -2.40
CA GLU A 28 71.06 -24.09 -3.60
C GLU A 28 69.61 -23.68 -3.34
N ILE A 29 69.15 -22.63 -4.04
CA ILE A 29 67.77 -22.15 -4.01
C ILE A 29 67.02 -22.73 -5.21
N PHE A 30 65.91 -23.40 -4.95
CA PHE A 30 64.99 -23.90 -5.96
C PHE A 30 63.70 -23.09 -5.93
N PHE A 31 63.11 -22.85 -7.10
CA PHE A 31 61.79 -22.24 -7.25
C PHE A 31 60.79 -23.29 -7.73
N THR A 32 59.61 -23.32 -7.12
CA THR A 32 58.48 -24.13 -7.56
C THR A 32 57.34 -23.21 -7.98
N GLY A 33 56.91 -23.32 -9.23
CA GLY A 33 55.74 -22.62 -9.75
C GLY A 33 54.57 -23.58 -9.98
N ILE A 34 53.39 -23.23 -9.48
CA ILE A 34 52.12 -23.90 -9.77
C ILE A 34 51.31 -22.98 -10.67
N VAL A 35 50.97 -23.46 -11.87
CA VAL A 35 50.10 -22.78 -12.82
C VAL A 35 48.75 -23.48 -12.81
N ARG A 36 47.67 -22.74 -12.57
CA ARG A 36 46.30 -23.23 -12.72
C ARG A 36 45.61 -22.47 -13.83
N ASP A 37 45.04 -23.20 -14.80
CA ASP A 37 44.11 -22.62 -15.75
C ASP A 37 42.79 -22.31 -15.03
N VAL A 38 42.37 -21.04 -15.05
CA VAL A 38 41.15 -20.58 -14.39
C VAL A 38 40.06 -20.17 -15.39
N THR A 39 40.20 -20.56 -16.67
CA THR A 39 39.24 -20.21 -17.73
C THR A 39 37.82 -20.62 -17.37
N ALA A 40 37.62 -21.86 -16.93
CA ALA A 40 36.31 -22.37 -16.55
C ALA A 40 35.72 -21.59 -15.35
N ARG A 41 36.55 -21.33 -14.32
CA ARG A 41 36.15 -20.56 -13.13
C ARG A 41 35.70 -19.15 -13.51
N LYS A 42 36.53 -18.41 -14.25
CA LYS A 42 36.24 -17.04 -14.67
C LYS A 42 35.03 -16.96 -15.60
N ALA A 43 34.84 -17.94 -16.48
CA ALA A 43 33.65 -17.99 -17.34
C ALA A 43 32.36 -18.17 -16.52
N THR A 44 32.38 -19.04 -15.50
CA THR A 44 31.23 -19.22 -14.58
C THR A 44 30.97 -17.96 -13.75
N GLU A 45 32.01 -17.33 -13.20
CA GLU A 45 31.90 -16.07 -12.44
C GLU A 45 31.29 -14.95 -13.31
N GLN A 46 31.76 -14.80 -14.55
CA GLN A 46 31.21 -13.81 -15.48
C GLN A 46 29.76 -14.12 -15.87
N ALA A 47 29.42 -15.39 -16.09
CA ALA A 47 28.05 -15.80 -16.40
C ALA A 47 27.11 -15.52 -15.22
N LEU A 48 27.55 -15.80 -13.99
CA LEU A 48 26.78 -15.52 -12.78
C LEU A 48 26.58 -14.01 -12.59
N HIS A 49 27.63 -13.22 -12.74
CA HIS A 49 27.52 -11.76 -12.63
C HIS A 49 26.56 -11.16 -13.66
N ARG A 50 26.58 -11.65 -14.92
CA ARG A 50 25.62 -11.22 -15.95
C ARG A 50 24.18 -11.60 -15.58
N ARG A 51 23.97 -12.81 -15.04
CA ARG A 51 22.65 -13.25 -14.57
C ARG A 51 22.12 -12.41 -13.42
N GLU A 52 22.99 -12.04 -12.47
CA GLU A 52 22.63 -11.14 -11.38
C GLU A 52 22.18 -9.77 -11.93
N GLN A 53 22.92 -9.20 -12.88
CA GLN A 53 22.56 -7.94 -13.53
C GLN A 53 21.23 -8.02 -14.30
N GLU A 54 21.01 -9.10 -15.08
CA GLU A 54 19.75 -9.34 -15.79
C GLU A 54 18.57 -9.45 -14.80
N LEU A 55 18.78 -10.13 -13.66
CA LEU A 55 17.76 -10.31 -12.64
C LEU A 55 17.43 -8.98 -11.94
N GLU A 56 18.44 -8.18 -11.61
CA GLU A 56 18.26 -6.85 -11.03
C GLU A 56 17.47 -5.94 -11.97
N GLN A 57 17.84 -5.88 -13.25
CA GLN A 57 17.10 -5.10 -14.26
C GLN A 57 15.65 -5.56 -14.38
N SER A 58 15.41 -6.87 -14.47
CA SER A 58 14.05 -7.41 -14.56
C SER A 58 13.21 -7.09 -13.31
N GLN A 59 13.82 -7.13 -12.11
CA GLN A 59 13.14 -6.73 -10.88
C GLN A 59 12.79 -5.25 -10.86
N GLU A 60 13.67 -4.38 -11.36
CA GLU A 60 13.38 -2.94 -11.48
C GLU A 60 12.24 -2.67 -12.46
N GLU A 61 12.25 -3.34 -13.62
CA GLU A 61 11.17 -3.24 -14.61
C GLU A 61 9.83 -3.71 -14.03
N LEU A 62 9.81 -4.85 -13.33
CA LEU A 62 8.60 -5.36 -12.67
C LEU A 62 8.08 -4.40 -11.59
N ARG A 63 8.96 -3.79 -10.80
CA ARG A 63 8.58 -2.78 -9.80
C ARG A 63 8.00 -1.54 -10.46
N ALA A 64 8.60 -1.07 -11.55
CA ALA A 64 8.12 0.09 -12.30
C ALA A 64 6.73 -0.17 -12.92
N LEU A 65 6.54 -1.32 -13.56
CA LEU A 65 5.25 -1.75 -14.10
C LEU A 65 4.19 -1.91 -13.01
N GLY A 66 4.56 -2.49 -11.87
CA GLY A 66 3.68 -2.60 -10.71
C GLY A 66 3.22 -1.23 -10.20
N ALA A 67 4.13 -0.26 -10.08
CA ALA A 67 3.79 1.10 -9.69
C ALA A 67 2.85 1.80 -10.68
N GLN A 68 3.10 1.64 -11.99
CA GLN A 68 2.23 2.18 -13.05
C GLN A 68 0.83 1.57 -12.99
N LEU A 69 0.73 0.26 -12.78
CA LEU A 69 -0.56 -0.43 -12.70
C LEU A 69 -1.37 0.02 -11.48
N ILE A 70 -0.72 0.17 -10.32
CA ILE A 70 -1.36 0.70 -9.11
C ILE A 70 -1.87 2.13 -9.35
N SER A 71 -1.06 2.99 -9.96
CA SER A 71 -1.45 4.36 -10.29
C SER A 71 -2.66 4.39 -11.23
N ALA A 72 -2.60 3.62 -12.32
CA ALA A 72 -3.69 3.54 -13.30
C ALA A 72 -4.99 3.00 -12.66
N GLN A 73 -4.87 2.03 -11.75
CA GLN A 73 -6.02 1.50 -11.03
C GLN A 73 -6.65 2.55 -10.11
N GLU A 74 -5.85 3.38 -9.45
CA GLU A 74 -6.36 4.45 -8.59
C GLU A 74 -7.01 5.58 -9.40
N ASP A 75 -6.42 5.95 -10.52
CA ASP A 75 -7.01 6.93 -11.45
C ASP A 75 -8.38 6.45 -11.97
N GLU A 76 -8.49 5.17 -12.29
CA GLU A 76 -9.75 4.57 -12.73
C GLU A 76 -10.79 4.53 -11.59
N ARG A 77 -10.37 4.18 -10.37
CA ARG A 77 -11.24 4.25 -9.18
C ARG A 77 -11.76 5.66 -8.93
N ARG A 78 -10.91 6.67 -9.08
CA ARG A 78 -11.29 8.08 -8.99
C ARG A 78 -12.26 8.47 -10.10
N ARG A 79 -12.04 8.02 -11.34
CA ARG A 79 -12.94 8.26 -12.48
C ARG A 79 -14.32 7.67 -12.23
N LEU A 80 -14.39 6.39 -11.85
CA LEU A 80 -15.63 5.67 -11.58
C LEU A 80 -16.40 6.27 -10.40
N SER A 81 -15.71 6.66 -9.32
CA SER A 81 -16.34 7.33 -8.18
C SER A 81 -17.01 8.64 -8.62
N ARG A 82 -16.34 9.47 -9.41
CA ARG A 82 -16.91 10.71 -9.95
C ARG A 82 -18.10 10.46 -10.89
N GLU A 83 -17.97 9.50 -11.80
CA GLU A 83 -19.04 9.16 -12.75
C GLU A 83 -20.30 8.65 -12.01
N LEU A 84 -20.14 7.78 -11.02
CA LEU A 84 -21.23 7.33 -10.16
C LEU A 84 -21.84 8.46 -9.35
N HIS A 85 -21.01 9.27 -8.69
CA HIS A 85 -21.50 10.36 -7.84
C HIS A 85 -22.26 11.41 -8.64
N ASP A 86 -21.77 11.79 -9.82
CA ASP A 86 -22.34 12.91 -10.57
C ASP A 86 -23.53 12.46 -11.44
N ASP A 87 -23.39 11.44 -12.28
CA ASP A 87 -24.45 11.02 -13.20
C ASP A 87 -25.62 10.33 -12.45
N MET A 88 -25.32 9.39 -11.54
CA MET A 88 -26.39 8.64 -10.88
C MET A 88 -27.16 9.51 -9.88
N ASN A 89 -26.48 10.33 -9.07
CA ASN A 89 -27.20 11.20 -8.13
C ASN A 89 -28.00 12.28 -8.87
N GLN A 90 -27.51 12.80 -9.98
CA GLN A 90 -28.30 13.74 -10.80
C GLN A 90 -29.58 13.09 -11.32
N ARG A 91 -29.50 11.85 -11.83
CA ARG A 91 -30.70 11.11 -12.28
C ARG A 91 -31.66 10.80 -11.14
N LEU A 92 -31.15 10.36 -9.99
CA LEU A 92 -31.98 10.08 -8.82
C LEU A 92 -32.67 11.34 -8.29
N ALA A 93 -31.98 12.48 -8.31
CA ALA A 93 -32.57 13.77 -7.94
C ALA A 93 -33.72 14.16 -8.87
N VAL A 94 -33.59 13.94 -10.19
CA VAL A 94 -34.69 14.18 -11.15
C VAL A 94 -35.90 13.30 -10.81
N VAL A 95 -35.69 12.01 -10.57
CA VAL A 95 -36.79 11.09 -10.19
C VAL A 95 -37.45 11.52 -8.88
N ALA A 96 -36.67 11.91 -7.86
CA ALA A 96 -37.20 12.41 -6.60
C ALA A 96 -38.06 13.67 -6.79
N LEU A 97 -37.61 14.60 -7.63
CA LEU A 97 -38.36 15.82 -7.96
C LEU A 97 -39.65 15.50 -8.72
N GLU A 98 -39.64 14.54 -9.64
CA GLU A 98 -40.83 14.10 -10.35
C GLU A 98 -41.86 13.46 -9.39
N ILE A 99 -41.41 12.63 -8.45
CA ILE A 99 -42.27 12.04 -7.41
C ILE A 99 -42.88 13.15 -6.54
N GLN A 100 -42.07 14.09 -6.06
CA GLN A 100 -42.54 15.21 -5.23
C GLN A 100 -43.50 16.12 -5.99
N SER A 101 -43.25 16.35 -7.29
CA SER A 101 -44.16 17.11 -8.15
C SER A 101 -45.53 16.43 -8.22
N ILE A 102 -45.58 15.12 -8.43
CA ILE A 102 -46.85 14.37 -8.46
C ILE A 102 -47.53 14.43 -7.08
N GLN A 103 -46.78 14.21 -6.00
CA GLN A 103 -47.32 14.31 -4.62
C GLN A 103 -47.96 15.67 -4.36
N SER A 104 -47.35 16.77 -4.81
CA SER A 104 -47.86 18.13 -4.60
C SER A 104 -49.18 18.42 -5.33
N THR A 105 -49.53 17.64 -6.35
CA THR A 105 -50.81 17.79 -7.08
C THR A 105 -51.97 17.02 -6.45
N LEU A 106 -51.67 16.09 -5.53
CA LEU A 106 -52.66 15.22 -4.90
C LEU A 106 -53.11 15.78 -3.55
N PRO A 107 -54.40 15.62 -3.19
CA PRO A 107 -54.88 15.93 -1.84
C PRO A 107 -54.15 15.12 -0.76
N GLU A 108 -54.00 15.67 0.45
CA GLU A 108 -53.37 14.97 1.59
C GLU A 108 -54.06 13.66 1.99
N SER A 109 -55.36 13.55 1.72
CA SER A 109 -56.14 12.34 2.01
C SER A 109 -56.04 11.26 0.93
N ASP A 110 -55.34 11.51 -0.17
CA ASP A 110 -55.24 10.56 -1.28
C ASP A 110 -54.43 9.32 -0.86
N PRO A 111 -54.96 8.09 -1.03
CA PRO A 111 -54.24 6.86 -0.72
C PRO A 111 -52.87 6.74 -1.42
N MET A 112 -52.71 7.37 -2.59
CA MET A 112 -51.49 7.37 -3.37
C MET A 112 -50.35 8.14 -2.70
N GLN A 113 -50.63 9.06 -1.76
CA GLN A 113 -49.58 9.78 -1.02
C GLN A 113 -48.61 8.83 -0.32
N LYS A 114 -49.13 7.77 0.31
CA LYS A 114 -48.28 6.78 1.01
C LYS A 114 -47.38 6.02 0.06
N THR A 115 -47.90 5.65 -1.12
CA THR A 115 -47.12 4.96 -2.15
C THR A 115 -46.01 5.85 -2.70
N LEU A 116 -46.32 7.11 -3.00
CA LEU A 116 -45.32 8.06 -3.48
C LEU A 116 -44.28 8.40 -2.41
N GLN A 117 -44.68 8.47 -1.14
CA GLN A 117 -43.72 8.67 -0.04
C GLN A 117 -42.76 7.49 0.06
N HIS A 118 -43.28 6.26 0.01
CA HIS A 118 -42.45 5.06 -0.01
C HIS A 118 -41.47 5.03 -1.19
N LEU A 119 -41.91 5.44 -2.39
CA LEU A 119 -41.02 5.55 -3.55
C LEU A 119 -39.92 6.61 -3.34
N ASN A 120 -40.27 7.77 -2.78
CA ASN A 120 -39.29 8.81 -2.47
C ASN A 120 -38.27 8.35 -1.41
N ASP A 121 -38.71 7.60 -0.40
CA ASP A 121 -37.83 6.99 0.61
C ASP A 121 -36.90 5.96 -0.03
N GLN A 122 -37.40 5.14 -0.98
CA GLN A 122 -36.56 4.19 -1.74
C GLN A 122 -35.53 4.89 -2.62
N VAL A 123 -35.90 5.97 -3.31
CA VAL A 123 -34.96 6.76 -4.12
C VAL A 123 -33.89 7.40 -3.24
N SER A 124 -34.28 7.91 -2.07
CA SER A 124 -33.35 8.48 -1.09
C SER A 124 -32.35 7.42 -0.60
N SER A 125 -32.85 6.24 -0.20
CA SER A 125 -31.99 5.12 0.19
C SER A 125 -31.05 4.66 -0.93
N LEU A 126 -31.52 4.63 -2.18
CA LEU A 126 -30.67 4.29 -3.32
C LEU A 126 -29.58 5.35 -3.56
N SER A 127 -29.89 6.63 -3.39
CA SER A 127 -28.90 7.71 -3.49
C SER A 127 -27.83 7.59 -2.40
N ASP A 128 -28.22 7.27 -1.17
CA ASP A 128 -27.27 7.01 -0.08
C ASP A 128 -26.37 5.81 -0.39
N ASN A 129 -26.93 4.73 -0.94
CA ASN A 129 -26.16 3.55 -1.34
C ASN A 129 -25.16 3.85 -2.46
N VAL A 130 -25.57 4.60 -3.49
CA VAL A 130 -24.68 5.03 -4.59
C VAL A 130 -23.56 5.92 -4.07
N ARG A 131 -23.89 6.88 -3.20
CA ARG A 131 -22.89 7.76 -2.55
C ARG A 131 -21.89 6.94 -1.76
N HIS A 132 -22.35 5.93 -1.02
CA HIS A 132 -21.48 5.04 -0.27
C HIS A 132 -20.56 4.20 -1.17
N LEU A 133 -21.08 3.64 -2.27
CA LEU A 133 -20.28 2.89 -3.25
C LEU A 133 -19.21 3.76 -3.92
N ALA A 134 -19.57 4.98 -4.32
CA ALA A 134 -18.62 5.94 -4.87
C ALA A 134 -17.51 6.25 -3.86
N TYR A 135 -17.87 6.44 -2.59
CA TYR A 135 -16.92 6.69 -1.51
C TYR A 135 -15.95 5.53 -1.26
N GLN A 136 -16.42 4.29 -1.36
CA GLN A 136 -15.57 3.09 -1.26
C GLN A 136 -14.60 2.98 -2.43
N LEU A 137 -15.04 3.35 -3.64
CA LEU A 137 -14.19 3.36 -4.82
C LEU A 137 -13.09 4.41 -4.69
N HIS A 138 -13.44 5.67 -4.41
CA HIS A 138 -12.47 6.72 -4.17
C HIS A 138 -13.05 7.79 -3.23
N PRO A 139 -12.36 8.13 -2.13
CA PRO A 139 -12.83 9.10 -1.16
C PRO A 139 -12.59 10.52 -1.67
N SER A 140 -13.47 11.07 -2.50
CA SER A 140 -13.32 12.44 -3.03
C SER A 140 -13.17 13.51 -1.92
N ILE A 141 -13.70 13.24 -0.73
CA ILE A 141 -13.52 14.09 0.47
C ILE A 141 -12.05 14.23 0.89
N LEU A 142 -11.22 13.24 0.57
CA LEU A 142 -9.77 13.27 0.81
C LEU A 142 -9.09 14.32 -0.07
N ASP A 143 -9.55 14.44 -1.32
CA ASP A 143 -9.02 15.40 -2.28
C ASP A 143 -9.42 16.83 -1.92
N ASP A 144 -10.67 17.02 -1.48
CA ASP A 144 -11.23 18.35 -1.22
C ASP A 144 -10.96 18.88 0.21
N LEU A 145 -11.04 18.00 1.21
CA LEU A 145 -11.01 18.38 2.64
C LEU A 145 -9.81 17.79 3.40
N GLY A 146 -9.04 16.90 2.77
CA GLY A 146 -7.83 16.33 3.32
C GLY A 146 -8.03 15.13 4.25
N LEU A 147 -6.90 14.55 4.67
CA LEU A 147 -6.84 13.25 5.33
C LEU A 147 -7.65 13.16 6.63
N VAL A 148 -7.54 14.17 7.50
CA VAL A 148 -8.18 14.12 8.84
C VAL A 148 -9.69 14.06 8.70
N VAL A 149 -10.26 14.88 7.81
CA VAL A 149 -11.70 14.93 7.57
C VAL A 149 -12.18 13.63 6.92
N ALA A 150 -11.42 13.13 5.94
CA ALA A 150 -11.73 11.86 5.28
C ALA A 150 -11.77 10.67 6.27
N LEU A 151 -10.77 10.57 7.14
CA LEU A 151 -10.71 9.52 8.16
C LEU A 151 -11.84 9.66 9.19
N GLN A 152 -12.15 10.88 9.64
CA GLN A 152 -13.28 11.13 10.54
C GLN A 152 -14.60 10.68 9.93
N SER A 153 -14.85 11.00 8.66
CA SER A 153 -16.06 10.56 7.95
C SER A 153 -16.10 9.03 7.86
N SER A 154 -15.02 8.41 7.37
CA SER A 154 -14.97 6.95 7.21
C SER A 154 -15.18 6.19 8.51
N ILE A 155 -14.63 6.67 9.63
CA ILE A 155 -14.78 6.06 10.95
C ILE A 155 -16.20 6.23 11.48
N LYS A 156 -16.81 7.40 11.25
CA LYS A 156 -18.20 7.66 11.64
C LYS A 156 -19.16 6.75 10.87
N ASP A 157 -18.97 6.63 9.57
CA ASP A 157 -19.80 5.78 8.70
C ASP A 157 -19.67 4.31 9.11
N PHE A 158 -18.45 3.83 9.33
CA PHE A 158 -18.19 2.48 9.85
C PHE A 158 -18.85 2.24 11.21
N SER A 159 -18.70 3.17 12.15
CA SER A 159 -19.28 3.04 13.49
C SER A 159 -20.81 2.98 13.47
N GLN A 160 -21.45 3.72 12.56
CA GLN A 160 -22.91 3.69 12.39
C GLN A 160 -23.40 2.37 11.79
N TRP A 161 -22.65 1.79 10.85
CA TRP A 161 -23.07 0.59 10.12
C TRP A 161 -22.79 -0.69 10.92
N GLU A 162 -21.59 -0.81 11.47
CA GLU A 162 -21.19 -2.00 12.24
C GLU A 162 -21.65 -1.94 13.69
N ASN A 163 -22.18 -0.79 14.13
CA ASN A 163 -22.58 -0.54 15.52
C ASN A 163 -21.43 -0.76 16.53
N ILE A 164 -20.19 -0.53 16.08
CA ILE A 164 -18.97 -0.62 16.88
C ILE A 164 -18.51 0.80 17.23
N PRO A 165 -18.36 1.17 18.51
CA PRO A 165 -17.88 2.49 18.89
C PRO A 165 -16.39 2.62 18.60
N VAL A 166 -16.02 3.53 17.70
CA VAL A 166 -14.62 3.82 17.34
C VAL A 166 -14.29 5.27 17.70
N THR A 167 -13.17 5.49 18.40
CA THR A 167 -12.70 6.83 18.77
C THR A 167 -11.51 7.24 17.90
N PHE A 168 -11.59 8.41 17.26
CA PHE A 168 -10.53 8.95 16.43
C PHE A 168 -9.90 10.19 17.08
N GLN A 169 -8.57 10.17 17.30
CA GLN A 169 -7.81 11.27 17.89
C GLN A 169 -6.59 11.62 17.04
N PRO A 170 -6.70 12.54 16.07
CA PRO A 170 -5.57 12.97 15.26
C PRO A 170 -4.61 13.82 16.13
N ARG A 171 -3.30 13.54 16.06
CA ARG A 171 -2.25 14.34 16.70
C ARG A 171 -1.16 14.66 15.69
N ASP A 172 -0.69 15.90 15.69
CA ASP A 172 0.46 16.38 14.89
C ASP A 172 0.39 16.03 13.40
N VAL A 173 -0.81 15.96 12.82
CA VAL A 173 -0.98 15.67 11.38
C VAL A 173 -0.58 16.90 10.57
N PRO A 174 0.37 16.79 9.63
CA PRO A 174 0.74 17.91 8.76
C PRO A 174 -0.46 18.44 7.98
N ARG A 175 -0.57 19.77 7.85
CA ARG A 175 -1.66 20.40 7.08
C ARG A 175 -1.61 20.08 5.59
N ILE A 176 -0.41 19.82 5.06
CA ILE A 176 -0.19 19.50 3.64
C ILE A 176 0.55 18.16 3.61
N LEU A 177 -0.10 17.17 3.02
CA LEU A 177 0.45 15.86 2.74
C LEU A 177 0.41 15.64 1.23
N PRO A 178 1.45 15.04 0.63
CA PRO A 178 1.36 14.55 -0.74
C PRO A 178 0.15 13.63 -0.88
N GLN A 179 -0.58 13.80 -1.98
CA GLN A 179 -1.86 13.11 -2.21
C GLN A 179 -1.73 11.59 -2.13
N ASP A 180 -0.67 11.04 -2.70
CA ASP A 180 -0.38 9.61 -2.70
C ASP A 180 -0.18 9.05 -1.28
N ILE A 181 0.47 9.82 -0.40
CA ILE A 181 0.68 9.43 0.99
C ILE A 181 -0.64 9.49 1.75
N ALA A 182 -1.41 10.57 1.57
CA ALA A 182 -2.71 10.73 2.22
C ALA A 182 -3.66 9.59 1.82
N LEU A 183 -3.70 9.25 0.54
CA LEU A 183 -4.49 8.15 0.01
C LEU A 183 -4.01 6.80 0.53
N CYS A 184 -2.69 6.56 0.56
CA CYS A 184 -2.14 5.32 1.11
C CYS A 184 -2.56 5.11 2.57
N VAL A 185 -2.40 6.13 3.42
CA VAL A 185 -2.82 6.09 4.83
C VAL A 185 -4.32 5.86 4.96
N TYR A 186 -5.11 6.53 4.13
CA TYR A 186 -6.55 6.34 4.08
C TYR A 186 -6.92 4.89 3.72
N ARG A 187 -6.33 4.33 2.66
CA ARG A 187 -6.58 2.95 2.21
C ARG A 187 -6.20 1.92 3.26
N VAL A 188 -5.03 2.08 3.90
CA VAL A 188 -4.61 1.20 5.00
C VAL A 188 -5.64 1.25 6.13
N THR A 189 -6.10 2.45 6.50
CA THR A 189 -7.11 2.59 7.57
C THR A 189 -8.43 1.93 7.17
N GLN A 190 -8.85 2.09 5.92
CA GLN A 190 -10.09 1.49 5.43
C GLN A 190 -10.03 -0.05 5.45
N GLU A 191 -8.90 -0.63 5.03
CA GLU A 191 -8.70 -2.08 5.10
C GLU A 191 -8.60 -2.57 6.55
N CYS A 192 -7.96 -1.82 7.45
CA CYS A 192 -7.95 -2.16 8.88
C CYS A 192 -9.36 -2.16 9.49
N LEU A 193 -10.21 -1.19 9.12
CA LEU A 193 -11.60 -1.14 9.58
C LEU A 193 -12.40 -2.35 9.07
N LYS A 194 -12.26 -2.70 7.79
CA LYS A 194 -12.89 -3.91 7.21
C LYS A 194 -12.40 -5.20 7.89
N CYS A 195 -11.09 -5.34 8.14
CA CYS A 195 -10.57 -6.52 8.83
C CYS A 195 -11.01 -6.60 10.31
N GLY A 196 -11.35 -5.48 10.94
CA GLY A 196 -11.86 -5.42 12.31
C GLY A 196 -13.13 -6.24 12.53
N GLU A 197 -13.96 -6.42 11.51
CA GLU A 197 -15.14 -7.30 11.51
C GLU A 197 -14.77 -8.77 11.80
N ALA A 198 -13.57 -9.21 11.42
CA ALA A 198 -13.10 -10.59 11.61
C ALA A 198 -12.44 -10.85 12.98
N CYS A 199 -12.08 -9.80 13.73
CA CYS A 199 -11.30 -9.90 14.98
C CYS A 199 -12.04 -9.42 16.24
N GLY A 200 -13.37 -9.27 16.21
CA GLY A 200 -14.23 -8.82 17.32
C GLY A 200 -14.30 -9.77 18.54
N GLY A 201 -13.14 -10.21 19.05
CA GLY A 201 -13.00 -11.12 20.19
C GLY A 201 -11.81 -10.84 21.11
N VAL A 202 -11.09 -9.70 20.96
CA VAL A 202 -10.02 -9.34 21.92
C VAL A 202 -10.11 -7.87 22.32
N SER A 203 -10.92 -7.60 23.35
CA SER A 203 -10.76 -6.41 24.18
C SER A 203 -9.53 -6.59 25.07
N GLY A 204 -8.46 -5.83 24.79
CA GLY A 204 -7.24 -5.78 25.59
C GLY A 204 -6.73 -4.35 25.67
N VAL A 205 -7.15 -3.66 26.72
CA VAL A 205 -6.81 -2.30 27.13
C VAL A 205 -5.30 -1.99 27.01
N CYS A 206 -4.93 -1.04 26.15
CA CYS A 206 -3.65 -0.32 26.27
C CYS A 206 -3.85 0.88 27.19
N GLY A 207 -3.75 0.62 28.50
CA GLY A 207 -3.64 1.63 29.54
C GLY A 207 -2.24 2.23 29.55
N SER A 208 -2.17 3.53 29.30
CA SER A 208 -0.99 4.36 29.49
C SER A 208 -0.72 4.56 30.98
N ASP A 209 0.29 3.90 31.54
CA ASP A 209 0.82 4.26 32.87
C ASP A 209 2.15 4.98 32.70
N GLY A 210 2.08 6.29 32.88
CA GLY A 210 3.23 7.17 32.97
C GLY A 210 2.87 8.41 33.79
N THR A 211 2.85 8.28 35.12
CA THR A 211 3.14 9.38 36.06
C THR A 211 3.47 8.79 37.43
N GLY A 212 4.54 9.31 38.01
CA GLY A 212 5.28 8.74 39.13
C GLY A 212 4.55 8.64 40.47
N ASP A 213 5.02 7.69 41.26
CA ASP A 213 5.20 7.91 42.69
C ASP A 213 6.38 7.06 43.20
N ARG A 214 7.40 7.72 43.76
CA ARG A 214 8.54 7.06 44.41
C ARG A 214 8.16 6.85 45.88
N PRO A 215 8.19 5.62 46.43
CA PRO A 215 8.03 5.43 47.86
C PRO A 215 9.33 5.82 48.61
N PRO A 216 9.23 6.31 49.86
CA PRO A 216 10.41 6.69 50.64
C PRO A 216 11.14 5.45 51.17
N ALA A 217 12.47 5.51 51.12
CA ALA A 217 13.36 4.54 51.73
C ALA A 217 13.14 4.48 53.25
N ARG A 218 12.77 3.31 53.76
CA ARG A 218 12.87 2.99 55.19
C ARG A 218 14.19 2.30 55.44
N HIS A 219 15.04 2.96 56.23
CA HIS A 219 16.17 2.35 56.93
C HIS A 219 15.69 1.20 57.83
N TYR A 220 16.30 0.03 57.67
CA TYR A 220 16.50 -0.96 58.73
C TYR A 220 17.76 -1.77 58.38
N GLY A 221 18.73 -1.78 59.29
CA GLY A 221 19.98 -2.55 59.21
C GLY A 221 21.21 -1.68 58.99
#